data_AF-A0A945SQ08-F1
#
_entry.id   AF-A0A945SQ08-F1
#
_cell.length_a   1.000
_cell.length_b   1.000
_cell.length_c   1.000
_cell.angle_alpha   90.00
_cell.angle_beta   90.00
_cell.angle_gamma   90.00
#
_symmetry.space_group_name_H-M   'P 1'
#
loop_
_entity.id
_entity.type
_entity.pdbx_description
1 polymer ?
#
loop_
_entity_poly.entity_id
_entity_poly.type
_entity_poly.pdbx_seq_one_letter_code
_entity_poly.pdbx_strand_id
1 'polypeptide(L)'
;GDTGHLTPLVKMHTLGSTFIPPGFHSGGLRYHGMAPQVSHVQDIGLIESKSYHQTTCFEAGVQFARAEGILPAPEANHAVRGAIDEALRCKAEGKSETILFNLCGHGHFDMQAYMDYFGGKLEDLDYDEGELAMALAGLPSVAAE
;
A
#
# COMPACT_ATOMS: atom_id res chain seq x y z
N GLY A 1 -3.05 -14.23 8.14
CA GLY A 1 -4.01 -14.45 9.24
C GLY A 1 -5.32 -13.78 8.90
N ASP A 2 -6.28 -13.77 9.81
CA ASP A 2 -7.56 -13.09 9.63
C ASP A 2 -7.98 -12.46 10.95
N THR A 3 -8.78 -11.39 10.88
CA THR A 3 -9.27 -10.69 12.08
C THR A 3 -10.24 -11.56 12.90
N GLY A 4 -10.82 -12.61 12.30
CA GLY A 4 -11.67 -13.59 13.00
C GLY A 4 -10.89 -14.70 13.70
N HIS A 5 -9.55 -14.74 13.57
CA HIS A 5 -8.67 -15.76 14.14
C HIS A 5 -9.06 -17.21 13.80
N LEU A 6 -9.63 -17.42 12.60
CA LEU A 6 -10.03 -18.75 12.13
C LEU A 6 -8.90 -19.48 11.40
N THR A 7 -7.92 -18.74 10.89
CA THR A 7 -6.75 -19.28 10.20
C THR A 7 -5.61 -19.58 11.16
N PRO A 8 -4.73 -20.56 10.83
CA PRO A 8 -3.51 -20.78 11.59
C PRO A 8 -2.63 -19.52 11.67
N LEU A 9 -1.89 -19.40 12.77
CA LEU A 9 -0.87 -18.35 12.89
C LEU A 9 0.24 -18.57 11.87
N VAL A 10 0.66 -17.47 11.25
CA VAL A 10 1.73 -17.45 10.25
C VAL A 10 2.69 -16.31 10.58
N LYS A 11 4.00 -16.54 10.40
CA LYS A 11 5.02 -15.50 10.57
C LYS A 11 4.96 -14.53 9.40
N MET A 12 4.78 -13.25 9.69
CA MET A 12 4.69 -12.17 8.70
C MET A 12 4.99 -10.81 9.34
N HIS A 13 5.40 -9.84 8.53
CA HIS A 13 5.30 -8.43 8.91
C HIS A 13 3.82 -8.10 9.11
N THR A 14 3.50 -7.46 10.23
CA THR A 14 2.12 -7.22 10.65
C THR A 14 2.02 -5.98 11.53
N LEU A 15 0.91 -5.24 11.38
CA LEU A 15 0.47 -4.18 12.30
C LEU A 15 -0.40 -4.74 13.45
N GLY A 16 -0.64 -6.06 13.46
CA GLY A 16 -1.57 -6.72 14.37
C GLY A 16 -2.96 -6.87 13.75
N SER A 17 -3.61 -8.03 13.91
CA SER A 17 -4.90 -8.33 13.27
C SER A 17 -6.07 -7.45 13.75
N THR A 18 -5.87 -6.79 14.89
CA THR A 18 -6.82 -5.86 15.51
C THR A 18 -6.55 -4.40 15.15
N PHE A 19 -5.50 -4.11 14.36
CA PHE A 19 -5.25 -2.77 13.85
C PHE A 19 -6.34 -2.37 12.86
N ILE A 20 -6.90 -1.17 13.04
CA ILE A 20 -7.95 -0.61 12.20
C ILE A 20 -7.39 0.63 11.52
N PRO A 21 -7.26 0.64 10.19
CA PRO A 21 -6.86 1.85 9.47
C PRO A 21 -7.86 2.98 9.70
N PRO A 22 -7.42 4.24 9.62
CA PRO A 22 -8.32 5.37 9.79
C PRO A 22 -9.52 5.32 8.82
N GLY A 23 -10.71 5.68 9.30
CA GLY A 23 -11.97 5.48 8.56
C GLY A 23 -12.11 6.25 7.25
N PHE A 24 -11.28 7.29 7.04
CA PHE A 24 -11.22 8.12 5.83
C PHE A 24 -10.13 7.65 4.83
N HIS A 25 -9.52 6.48 5.07
CA HIS A 25 -8.54 5.89 4.15
C HIS A 25 -9.23 5.28 2.92
N SER A 26 -9.08 5.91 1.77
CA SER A 26 -9.67 5.48 0.49
C SER A 26 -8.68 4.78 -0.45
N GLY A 27 -7.44 4.53 0.02
CA GLY A 27 -6.38 3.86 -0.76
C GLY A 27 -6.49 2.33 -0.86
N GLY A 28 -7.47 1.71 -0.20
CA GLY A 28 -7.82 0.29 -0.34
C GLY A 28 -6.90 -0.72 0.37
N LEU A 29 -5.60 -0.41 0.52
CA LEU A 29 -4.57 -1.29 1.13
C LEU A 29 -4.66 -1.36 2.66
N ARG A 30 -5.79 -1.87 3.17
CA ARG A 30 -6.16 -1.85 4.59
C ARG A 30 -5.75 -3.09 5.38
N TYR A 31 -5.29 -4.14 4.70
CA TYR A 31 -4.97 -5.39 5.36
C TYR A 31 -3.71 -5.24 6.24
N HIS A 32 -3.77 -5.78 7.45
CA HIS A 32 -2.76 -5.53 8.50
C HIS A 32 -1.42 -6.23 8.29
N GLY A 33 -1.30 -7.15 7.34
CA GLY A 33 -0.14 -8.04 7.22
C GLY A 33 0.37 -8.20 5.81
N MET A 34 1.67 -8.45 5.69
CA MET A 34 2.30 -8.86 4.44
C MET A 34 2.28 -10.39 4.34
N ALA A 35 2.13 -10.98 3.16
CA ALA A 35 2.15 -12.45 3.04
C ALA A 35 3.47 -13.03 3.61
N PRO A 36 3.48 -14.23 4.24
CA PRO A 36 4.67 -14.81 4.85
C PRO A 36 5.87 -14.93 3.90
N GLN A 37 5.60 -15.33 2.65
CA GLN A 37 6.64 -15.43 1.61
C GLN A 37 7.22 -14.05 1.25
N VAL A 38 6.36 -13.03 1.13
CA VAL A 38 6.79 -11.65 0.85
C VAL A 38 7.57 -11.07 2.04
N SER A 39 7.13 -11.38 3.27
CA SER A 39 7.85 -11.04 4.50
C SER A 39 9.24 -11.64 4.54
N HIS A 40 9.36 -12.92 4.20
CA HIS A 40 10.65 -13.58 4.18
C HIS A 40 11.60 -12.99 3.13
N VAL A 41 11.13 -12.73 1.91
CA VAL A 41 12.00 -12.13 0.86
C VAL A 41 12.43 -10.70 1.21
N GLN A 42 11.62 -9.96 1.99
CA GLN A 42 12.00 -8.67 2.55
C GLN A 42 13.11 -8.83 3.62
N ASP A 43 12.96 -9.78 4.54
CA ASP A 43 13.94 -10.02 5.63
C ASP A 43 15.33 -10.40 5.09
N ILE A 44 15.38 -11.17 4.00
CA ILE A 44 16.64 -11.58 3.36
C ILE A 44 17.15 -10.56 2.33
N GLY A 45 16.49 -9.40 2.18
CA GLY A 45 16.94 -8.29 1.34
C GLY A 45 16.81 -8.49 -0.17
N LEU A 46 15.86 -9.32 -0.63
CA LEU A 46 15.59 -9.51 -2.06
C LEU A 46 14.63 -8.47 -2.65
N ILE A 47 13.89 -7.76 -1.81
CA ILE A 47 12.98 -6.69 -2.21
C ILE A 47 13.13 -5.48 -1.28
N GLU A 48 12.73 -4.32 -1.80
CA GLU A 48 12.59 -3.08 -1.05
C GLU A 48 11.11 -2.73 -0.89
N SER A 49 10.74 -2.24 0.28
CA SER A 49 9.38 -1.78 0.58
C SER A 49 9.31 -0.26 0.55
N LYS A 50 8.25 0.28 -0.04
CA LYS A 50 7.91 1.72 -0.01
C LYS A 50 6.49 1.91 0.48
N SER A 51 6.25 2.99 1.22
CA SER A 51 4.93 3.44 1.65
C SER A 51 4.66 4.83 1.11
N TYR A 52 3.43 5.08 0.68
CA TYR A 52 3.01 6.35 0.09
C TYR A 52 1.74 6.85 0.75
N HIS A 53 1.63 8.17 0.85
CA HIS A 53 0.41 8.85 1.26
C HIS A 53 -0.63 8.79 0.15
N GLN A 54 -1.92 8.66 0.51
CA GLN A 54 -2.99 8.37 -0.45
C GLN A 54 -3.14 9.49 -1.48
N THR A 55 -2.99 10.76 -1.09
CA THR A 55 -3.14 11.88 -2.03
C THR A 55 -2.14 11.79 -3.19
N THR A 56 -0.88 11.47 -2.89
CA THR A 56 0.19 11.30 -3.89
C THR A 56 -0.03 10.11 -4.81
N CYS A 57 -0.66 9.04 -4.30
CA CYS A 57 -1.10 7.90 -5.11
C CYS A 57 -2.22 8.32 -6.07
N PHE A 58 -3.26 9.01 -5.58
CA PHE A 58 -4.34 9.50 -6.45
C PHE A 58 -3.84 10.48 -7.52
N GLU A 59 -2.92 11.38 -7.18
CA GLU A 59 -2.25 12.25 -8.16
C GLU A 59 -1.59 11.44 -9.28
N ALA A 60 -0.79 10.44 -8.91
CA ALA A 60 -0.13 9.54 -9.86
C ALA A 60 -1.14 8.76 -10.72
N GLY A 61 -2.22 8.26 -10.11
CA GLY A 61 -3.30 7.57 -10.81
C GLY A 61 -4.00 8.45 -11.85
N VAL A 62 -4.30 9.70 -11.50
CA VAL A 62 -4.91 10.67 -12.42
C VAL A 62 -3.94 11.04 -13.55
N GLN A 63 -2.65 11.20 -13.25
CA GLN A 63 -1.63 11.42 -14.29
C GLN A 63 -1.57 10.25 -15.27
N PHE A 64 -1.52 9.01 -14.76
CA PHE A 64 -1.50 7.80 -15.57
C PHE A 64 -2.76 7.66 -16.43
N ALA A 65 -3.95 7.89 -15.85
CA ALA A 65 -5.21 7.85 -16.61
C ALA A 65 -5.27 8.87 -17.74
N ARG A 66 -4.71 10.08 -17.53
CA ARG A 66 -4.63 11.11 -18.57
C ARG A 66 -3.65 10.76 -19.69
N ALA A 67 -2.57 10.04 -19.38
CA ALA A 67 -1.55 9.66 -20.33
C ALA A 67 -1.93 8.39 -21.12
N GLU A 68 -2.43 7.37 -20.42
CA GLU A 68 -2.61 6.00 -20.95
C GLU A 68 -4.09 5.63 -21.21
N GLY A 69 -5.04 6.45 -20.75
CA GLY A 69 -6.48 6.23 -20.95
C GLY A 69 -7.11 5.14 -20.08
N ILE A 70 -6.35 4.56 -19.14
CA ILE A 70 -6.85 3.56 -18.18
C ILE A 70 -6.96 4.21 -16.81
N LEU A 71 -8.13 4.15 -16.18
CA LEU A 71 -8.30 4.57 -14.79
C LEU A 71 -7.88 3.44 -13.83
N PRO A 72 -6.73 3.54 -13.13
CA PRO A 72 -6.30 2.54 -12.15
C PRO A 72 -7.24 2.45 -10.93
N ALA A 73 -7.29 1.29 -10.28
CA ALA A 73 -7.89 1.17 -8.95
C ALA A 73 -7.08 1.97 -7.91
N PRO A 74 -7.68 2.46 -6.81
CA PRO A 74 -6.95 3.15 -5.72
C PRO A 74 -5.76 2.35 -5.17
N GLU A 75 -5.84 1.02 -5.10
CA GLU A 75 -4.74 0.15 -4.71
C GLU A 75 -3.61 0.20 -5.75
N ALA A 76 -3.96 0.12 -7.03
CA ALA A 76 -3.02 0.11 -8.14
C ALA A 76 -2.25 1.45 -8.28
N ASN A 77 -2.84 2.55 -7.80
CA ASN A 77 -2.18 3.87 -7.76
C ASN A 77 -0.84 3.86 -7.01
N HIS A 78 -0.68 2.99 -6.02
CA HIS A 78 0.58 2.85 -5.28
C HIS A 78 1.71 2.33 -6.17
N ALA A 79 1.41 1.32 -7.01
CA ALA A 79 2.37 0.78 -7.97
C ALA A 79 2.65 1.77 -9.11
N VAL A 80 1.63 2.50 -9.57
CA VAL A 80 1.78 3.58 -10.56
C VAL A 80 2.71 4.67 -10.01
N ARG A 81 2.51 5.10 -8.76
CA ARG A 81 3.41 6.07 -8.10
C ARG A 81 4.85 5.58 -8.06
N GLY A 82 5.07 4.34 -7.63
CA GLY A 82 6.40 3.74 -7.63
C GLY A 82 7.05 3.68 -9.01
N ALA A 83 6.29 3.33 -10.05
CA ALA A 83 6.79 3.31 -11.42
C ALA A 83 7.18 4.71 -11.92
N ILE A 84 6.40 5.74 -11.58
CA ILE A 84 6.72 7.14 -11.91
C ILE A 84 7.99 7.59 -11.16
N ASP A 85 8.16 7.23 -9.89
CA ASP A 85 9.36 7.53 -9.12
C ASP A 85 10.62 6.96 -9.77
N GLU A 86 10.58 5.68 -10.17
CA GLU A 86 11.70 5.03 -10.85
C GLU A 86 11.98 5.66 -12.22
N ALA A 87 10.95 6.06 -12.97
CA ALA A 87 11.13 6.76 -14.23
C ALA A 87 11.79 8.15 -14.04
N LEU A 88 11.40 8.88 -12.99
CA LEU A 88 12.02 10.15 -12.62
C LEU A 88 13.47 9.97 -12.14
N ARG A 89 13.76 8.91 -11.38
CA ARG A 89 15.14 8.53 -11.01
C ARG A 89 15.98 8.26 -12.25
N CYS A 90 15.49 7.43 -13.18
CA CYS A 90 16.18 7.16 -14.44
C CYS A 90 16.49 8.43 -15.22
N LYS A 91 15.52 9.36 -15.31
CA LYS A 91 15.71 10.67 -15.94
C LYS A 91 16.78 11.51 -15.24
N ALA A 92 16.79 11.56 -13.91
CA ALA A 92 17.77 12.32 -13.13
C ALA A 92 19.19 11.74 -13.27
N GLU A 93 19.31 10.41 -13.33
CA GLU A 93 20.59 9.71 -13.52
C GLU A 93 21.04 9.64 -14.99
N GLY A 94 20.17 10.03 -15.95
CA GLY A 94 20.44 9.89 -17.38
C GLY A 94 20.51 8.44 -17.86
N LYS A 95 19.84 7.52 -17.16
CA LYS A 95 19.81 6.08 -17.49
C LYS A 95 18.51 5.71 -18.21
N SER A 96 18.60 4.73 -19.08
CA SER A 96 17.45 4.10 -19.73
C SER A 96 17.28 2.70 -19.17
N GLU A 97 16.21 2.48 -18.41
CA GLU A 97 15.88 1.20 -17.79
C GLU A 97 14.44 0.80 -18.17
N THR A 98 14.17 -0.50 -18.20
CA THR A 98 12.81 -1.01 -18.39
C THR A 98 12.16 -1.20 -17.03
N ILE A 99 11.05 -0.49 -16.80
CA ILE A 99 10.27 -0.57 -15.56
C ILE A 99 9.03 -1.42 -15.83
N LEU A 100 8.93 -2.55 -15.13
CA LEU A 100 7.73 -3.39 -15.11
C LEU A 100 6.99 -3.16 -13.80
N PHE A 101 5.70 -2.86 -13.87
CA PHE A 101 4.83 -2.79 -12.70
C PHE A 101 3.52 -3.52 -12.97
N ASN A 102 2.85 -3.96 -11.89
CA ASN A 102 1.57 -4.64 -11.97
C ASN A 102 0.42 -3.65 -11.81
N LEU A 103 -0.36 -3.44 -12.86
CA LEU A 103 -1.64 -2.73 -12.79
C LEU A 103 -2.72 -3.71 -12.32
N CYS A 104 -2.87 -3.85 -11.00
CA CYS A 104 -3.65 -4.94 -10.40
C CYS A 104 -5.18 -4.83 -10.59
N GLY A 105 -5.69 -3.70 -11.04
CA GLY A 105 -7.13 -3.49 -11.24
C GLY A 105 -7.47 -2.12 -11.82
N HIS A 106 -8.71 -1.97 -12.30
CA HIS A 106 -9.27 -0.71 -12.79
C HIS A 106 -10.16 -0.03 -11.74
N GLY A 107 -10.26 1.30 -11.78
CA GLY A 107 -11.00 2.11 -10.81
C GLY A 107 -12.47 2.37 -11.14
N HIS A 108 -13.05 1.70 -12.14
CA HIS A 108 -14.43 1.97 -12.58
C HIS A 108 -15.50 1.84 -11.48
N PHE A 109 -15.25 1.03 -10.46
CA PHE A 109 -16.17 0.85 -9.32
C PHE A 109 -15.71 1.60 -8.06
N ASP A 110 -14.59 2.31 -8.13
CA ASP A 110 -13.98 3.08 -7.04
C ASP A 110 -14.14 4.59 -7.28
N MET A 111 -15.10 4.97 -8.13
CA MET A 111 -15.32 6.35 -8.54
C MET A 111 -15.59 7.29 -7.35
N GLN A 112 -16.16 6.78 -6.26
CA GLN A 112 -16.35 7.58 -5.04
C GLN A 112 -15.01 8.07 -4.47
N ALA A 113 -14.00 7.21 -4.42
CA ALA A 113 -12.68 7.58 -3.92
C ALA A 113 -12.02 8.66 -4.81
N TYR A 114 -12.18 8.54 -6.13
CA TYR A 114 -11.74 9.58 -7.07
C TYR A 114 -12.51 10.89 -6.92
N MET A 115 -13.84 10.84 -6.71
CA MET A 115 -14.64 12.03 -6.44
C MET A 115 -14.22 12.72 -5.14
N ASP A 116 -13.88 11.96 -4.11
CA ASP A 116 -13.40 12.50 -2.84
C ASP A 116 -11.99 13.11 -2.98
N TYR A 117 -11.11 12.52 -3.80
CA TYR A 117 -9.84 13.14 -4.19
C TYR A 117 -10.05 14.47 -4.91
N PHE A 118 -10.87 14.52 -5.96
CA PHE A 118 -11.15 15.76 -6.69
C PHE A 118 -11.89 16.81 -5.85
N GLY A 119 -12.67 16.35 -4.87
CA GLY A 119 -13.34 17.20 -3.88
C GLY A 119 -12.43 17.70 -2.76
N GLY A 120 -11.15 17.32 -2.73
CA GLY A 120 -10.20 17.71 -1.69
C GLY A 120 -10.53 17.16 -0.31
N LYS A 121 -11.24 16.02 -0.24
CA LYS A 121 -11.67 15.40 1.02
C LYS A 121 -10.70 14.34 1.55
N LEU A 122 -9.71 13.94 0.74
CA LEU A 122 -8.71 12.98 1.17
C LEU A 122 -7.65 13.69 2.01
N GLU A 123 -7.46 13.19 3.23
CA GLU A 123 -6.44 13.67 4.16
C GLU A 123 -5.36 12.60 4.34
N ASP A 124 -4.11 13.04 4.34
CA ASP A 124 -2.99 12.18 4.70
C ASP A 124 -2.78 12.27 6.20
N LEU A 125 -3.20 11.22 6.90
CA LEU A 125 -3.05 11.10 8.34
C LEU A 125 -2.16 9.91 8.65
N ASP A 126 -1.23 10.13 9.56
CA ASP A 126 -0.45 9.06 10.15
C ASP A 126 -1.34 8.24 11.10
N TYR A 127 -1.00 6.97 11.25
CA TYR A 127 -1.69 6.10 12.20
C TYR A 127 -1.29 6.46 13.64
N ASP A 128 -2.17 6.19 14.59
CA ASP A 128 -1.88 6.37 16.00
C ASP A 128 -0.88 5.29 16.47
N GLU A 129 0.31 5.71 16.90
CA GLU A 129 1.35 4.82 17.40
C GLU A 129 0.91 4.03 18.64
N GLY A 130 0.03 4.61 19.47
CA GLY A 130 -0.56 3.96 20.64
C GLY A 130 -1.51 2.83 20.23
N GLU A 131 -2.35 3.05 19.22
CA GLU A 131 -3.20 1.99 18.65
C GLU A 131 -2.38 0.86 18.04
N LEU A 132 -1.32 1.20 17.31
CA LEU A 132 -0.37 0.21 16.79
C LEU A 132 0.28 -0.59 17.91
N ALA A 133 0.81 0.08 18.95
CA ALA A 133 1.45 -0.58 20.08
C ALA A 133 0.48 -1.53 20.81
N MET A 134 -0.78 -1.13 20.99
CA MET A 134 -1.82 -1.99 21.57
C MET A 134 -2.11 -3.21 20.68
N ALA A 135 -2.21 -3.03 19.37
CA ALA A 135 -2.45 -4.13 18.44
C ALA A 135 -1.28 -5.13 18.41
N LEU A 136 -0.04 -4.63 18.48
CA LEU A 136 1.17 -5.47 18.55
C LEU A 136 1.31 -6.19 19.89
N ALA A 137 0.92 -5.56 21.01
CA ALA A 137 0.94 -6.18 22.33
C ALA A 137 -0.02 -7.39 22.44
N GLY A 138 -1.05 -7.43 21.61
CA GLY A 138 -1.98 -8.57 21.52
C GLY A 138 -1.45 -9.77 20.74
N LEU A 139 -0.26 -9.67 20.11
CA LEU A 139 0.32 -10.77 19.35
C LEU A 139 0.81 -11.90 20.28
N PRO A 140 0.69 -13.16 19.84
CA PRO A 140 1.21 -14.29 20.61
C PRO A 140 2.73 -14.18 20.76
N SER A 141 3.24 -14.45 21.96
CA SER A 141 4.67 -14.59 22.17
C SER A 141 5.17 -15.86 21.50
N VAL A 142 6.10 -15.70 20.57
CA VAL A 142 6.82 -16.79 19.91
C VAL A 142 8.26 -16.77 20.41
N ALA A 143 8.80 -17.93 20.75
CA ALA A 143 10.22 -18.03 21.08
C ALA A 143 11.05 -17.55 19.89
N ALA A 144 12.04 -16.68 20.13
CA ALA A 144 13.02 -16.36 19.11
C ALA A 144 13.85 -17.62 18.84
N GLU A 145 13.87 -18.07 17.59
CA GLU A 145 14.86 -19.05 17.11
C GLU A 145 16.21 -18.36 16.89
#